data_AF-A0A8S9H4K3-F1
#
_entry.id   AF-A0A8S9H4K3-F1
#
_cell.length_a   1.000
_cell.length_b   1.000
_cell.length_c   1.000
_cell.angle_alpha   90.00
_cell.angle_beta   90.00
_cell.angle_gamma   90.00
#
_symmetry.space_group_name_H-M   'P 1'
#
loop_
_entity.id
_entity.type
_entity.pdbx_description
1 polymer ?
#
loop_
_entity_poly.entity_id
_entity_poly.type
_entity_poly.pdbx_seq_one_letter_code
_entity_poly.pdbx_strand_id
1 'polypeptide(L)'
;ASHSESSQVIETDDEKTNRPRGVKASKAGGKKAMVDGKELAKFQTMWTIKKQNLEIKERLSKMKLLDSLLGKQEPLQDYEEAPKQKLITELMSN
;
A
#
# COMPACT_ATOMS: atom_id res chain seq x y z
N ALA A 1 -13.85 13.93 -76.90
CA ALA A 1 -15.11 14.65 -76.64
C ALA A 1 -15.09 15.07 -75.17
N SER A 2 -15.34 16.36 -74.91
CA SER A 2 -15.46 16.95 -73.57
C SER A 2 -16.56 16.31 -72.72
N HIS A 3 -16.49 16.61 -71.42
CA HIS A 3 -17.52 16.84 -70.40
C HIS A 3 -16.90 16.31 -69.09
N SER A 4 -16.17 17.12 -68.30
CA SER A 4 -16.67 18.18 -67.42
C SER A 4 -17.98 17.79 -66.74
N GLU A 5 -17.91 17.41 -65.46
CA GLU A 5 -18.90 17.85 -64.47
C GLU A 5 -18.35 17.69 -63.05
N SER A 6 -18.35 18.83 -62.37
CA SER A 6 -17.98 19.07 -60.98
C SER A 6 -19.16 18.72 -60.09
N SER A 7 -18.91 18.13 -58.91
CA SER A 7 -19.76 18.15 -57.71
C SER A 7 -19.03 17.34 -56.63
N GLN A 8 -18.92 17.73 -55.36
CA GLN A 8 -19.47 18.86 -54.64
C GLN A 8 -18.62 18.92 -53.36
N VAL A 9 -18.05 20.08 -53.06
CA VAL A 9 -17.63 20.41 -51.70
C VAL A 9 -18.91 20.68 -50.93
N ILE A 10 -19.27 19.81 -50.00
CA ILE A 10 -20.19 20.15 -48.92
C ILE A 10 -19.42 19.88 -47.64
N GLU A 11 -18.74 20.94 -47.21
CA GLU A 11 -18.36 21.13 -45.82
C GLU A 11 -19.65 21.25 -45.01
N THR A 12 -20.15 20.13 -44.49
CA THR A 12 -20.94 20.19 -43.25
C THR A 12 -19.97 19.91 -42.13
N ASP A 13 -19.59 21.00 -41.47
CA ASP A 13 -19.02 21.06 -40.15
C ASP A 13 -19.83 20.18 -39.18
N ASP A 14 -19.40 18.93 -39.03
CA ASP A 14 -19.68 18.14 -37.84
C ASP A 14 -18.32 17.63 -37.36
N GLU A 15 -17.68 18.47 -36.56
CA GLU A 15 -16.38 18.29 -35.93
C GLU A 15 -16.42 17.11 -34.93
N LYS A 16 -16.63 15.89 -35.44
CA LYS A 16 -16.38 14.66 -34.71
C LYS A 16 -15.91 13.54 -35.63
N THR A 17 -14.61 13.63 -35.90
CA THR A 17 -13.69 12.49 -36.04
C THR A 17 -13.93 11.54 -37.21
N ASN A 18 -13.49 11.91 -38.41
CA ASN A 18 -13.09 10.93 -39.43
C ASN A 18 -11.66 11.24 -39.91
N ARG A 19 -10.66 10.77 -39.16
CA ARG A 19 -9.26 10.91 -39.56
C ARG A 19 -8.93 9.91 -40.68
N PRO A 20 -8.16 10.32 -41.70
CA PRO A 20 -7.84 9.48 -42.84
C PRO A 20 -7.03 8.23 -42.43
N ARG A 21 -7.28 7.14 -43.14
CA ARG A 21 -6.67 5.83 -42.91
C ARG A 21 -5.15 5.92 -43.09
N GLY A 22 -4.42 5.81 -41.97
CA GLY A 22 -2.96 5.92 -41.93
C GLY A 22 -2.43 6.90 -40.87
N VAL A 23 -3.28 7.76 -40.30
CA VAL A 23 -2.89 8.71 -39.25
C VAL A 23 -3.10 8.09 -37.87
N LYS A 24 -2.00 7.74 -37.19
CA LYS A 24 -2.04 7.21 -35.81
C LYS A 24 -2.53 8.30 -34.85
N ALA A 25 -3.58 8.01 -34.09
CA ALA A 25 -3.99 8.87 -32.97
C ALA A 25 -2.93 8.76 -31.86
N SER A 26 -2.09 9.78 -31.72
CA SER A 26 -1.20 9.87 -30.56
C SER A 26 -1.92 10.61 -29.42
N LYS A 27 -1.98 9.94 -28.28
CA LYS A 27 -2.28 10.46 -26.93
C LYS A 27 -3.75 10.54 -26.50
N ALA A 28 -4.27 9.41 -26.01
CA ALA A 28 -5.28 9.41 -24.95
C ALA A 28 -4.58 9.62 -23.59
N GLY A 29 -4.08 10.82 -23.33
CA GLY A 29 -3.69 11.22 -21.98
C GLY A 29 -4.94 11.69 -21.23
N GLY A 30 -5.38 10.98 -20.19
CA GLY A 30 -6.45 11.54 -19.35
C GLY A 30 -7.32 10.61 -18.51
N LYS A 31 -6.87 9.40 -18.14
CA LYS A 31 -7.53 8.67 -17.04
C LYS A 31 -6.46 8.29 -16.03
N LYS A 32 -6.17 9.18 -15.07
CA LYS A 32 -5.64 8.69 -13.80
C LYS A 32 -6.74 7.80 -13.24
N ALA A 33 -6.52 6.49 -13.20
CA ALA A 33 -7.36 5.62 -12.41
C ALA A 33 -7.39 6.21 -11.01
N MET A 34 -8.52 6.78 -10.61
CA MET A 34 -8.74 7.20 -9.25
C MET A 34 -8.68 5.91 -8.46
N VAL A 35 -7.53 5.64 -7.83
CA VAL A 35 -7.40 4.56 -6.86
C VAL A 35 -8.60 4.72 -5.94
N ASP A 36 -9.49 3.74 -5.97
CA ASP A 36 -10.74 3.80 -5.27
C ASP A 36 -10.39 3.97 -3.78
N GLY A 37 -10.94 5.00 -3.12
CA GLY A 37 -10.60 5.29 -1.71
C GLY A 37 -10.84 4.09 -0.80
N LYS A 38 -11.70 3.16 -1.24
CA LYS A 38 -11.96 1.86 -0.63
C LYS A 38 -10.73 0.93 -0.63
N GLU A 39 -9.87 0.99 -1.64
CA GLU A 39 -8.66 0.17 -1.72
C GLU A 39 -7.57 0.71 -0.78
N LEU A 40 -7.38 2.03 -0.73
CA LEU A 40 -6.48 2.67 0.24
C LEU A 40 -6.93 2.41 1.68
N ALA A 41 -8.23 2.47 1.96
CA ALA A 41 -8.78 2.14 3.27
C ALA A 41 -8.43 0.69 3.67
N LYS A 42 -8.55 -0.28 2.76
CA LYS A 42 -8.14 -1.68 3.02
C LYS A 42 -6.66 -1.79 3.35
N PHE A 43 -5.79 -1.09 2.62
CA PHE A 43 -4.35 -1.09 2.90
C PHE A 43 -4.04 -0.49 4.27
N GLN A 44 -4.69 0.62 4.64
CA GLN A 44 -4.54 1.22 5.97
C GLN A 44 -4.98 0.26 7.07
N THR A 45 -6.13 -0.40 6.91
CA THR A 45 -6.61 -1.39 7.89
C THR A 45 -5.62 -2.55 8.04
N MET A 46 -5.12 -3.11 6.93
CA MET A 46 -4.12 -4.19 6.97
C MET A 46 -2.83 -3.74 7.66
N TRP A 47 -2.37 -2.51 7.39
CA TRP A 47 -1.17 -1.96 8.02
C TRP A 47 -1.35 -1.81 9.54
N THR A 48 -2.49 -1.27 9.99
CA THR A 48 -2.79 -1.12 11.42
C THR A 48 -2.82 -2.48 12.12
N ILE A 49 -3.50 -3.48 11.55
CA ILE A 49 -3.54 -4.84 12.10
C ILE A 49 -2.12 -5.42 12.15
N LYS A 50 -1.32 -5.22 11.10
CA LYS A 50 0.06 -5.69 11.07
C LYS A 50 0.89 -5.06 12.19
N LYS A 51 0.76 -3.75 12.42
CA LYS A 51 1.46 -3.03 13.49
C LYS A 51 1.07 -3.58 14.87
N GLN A 52 -0.22 -3.73 15.14
CA GLN A 52 -0.71 -4.31 16.40
C GLN A 52 -0.19 -5.74 16.61
N ASN A 53 -0.19 -6.56 15.56
CA ASN A 53 0.35 -7.91 15.63
C ASN A 53 1.85 -7.94 15.91
N LEU A 54 2.62 -6.98 15.38
CA LEU A 54 4.06 -6.88 15.66
C LEU A 54 4.31 -6.48 17.12
N GLU A 55 3.54 -5.52 17.64
CA GLU A 55 3.61 -5.08 19.03
C GLU A 55 3.26 -6.21 20.02
N ILE A 56 2.20 -6.97 19.74
CA ILE A 56 1.82 -8.14 20.55
C ILE A 56 2.93 -9.21 20.49
N LYS A 57 3.52 -9.44 19.31
CA LYS A 57 4.62 -10.42 19.17
C LYS A 57 5.87 -10.00 19.95
N GLU A 58 6.21 -8.71 19.93
CA GLU A 58 7.33 -8.17 20.70
C GLU A 58 7.08 -8.29 22.22
N ARG A 59 5.85 -7.97 22.67
CA ARG A 59 5.48 -8.17 24.07
C ARG A 59 5.57 -9.65 24.47
N LEU A 60 5.08 -10.54 23.60
CA LEU A 60 5.10 -11.99 23.86
C LEU A 60 6.52 -12.56 23.87
N SER A 61 7.44 -12.06 23.03
CA SER A 61 8.85 -12.49 23.08
C SER A 61 9.53 -12.02 24.37
N LYS A 62 9.25 -10.80 24.84
CA LYS A 62 9.71 -10.29 26.14
C LYS A 62 9.20 -11.15 27.30
N MET A 63 7.91 -11.51 27.31
CA MET A 63 7.35 -12.40 28.33
C MET A 63 8.01 -13.79 28.32
N LYS A 64 8.19 -14.41 27.14
CA LYS A 64 8.87 -15.70 27.04
C LYS A 64 10.31 -15.67 27.55
N LEU A 65 11.03 -14.57 27.29
CA LEU A 65 12.37 -14.37 27.82
C LEU A 65 12.33 -14.29 29.35
N LEU A 66 11.39 -13.54 29.92
CA LEU A 66 11.21 -13.44 31.36
C LEU A 66 10.87 -14.80 31.99
N ASP A 67 9.95 -15.55 31.40
CA ASP A 67 9.58 -16.90 31.86
C ASP A 67 10.81 -17.83 31.86
N SER A 68 11.65 -17.74 30.81
CA SER A 68 12.89 -18.52 30.73
C SER A 68 13.91 -18.12 31.80
N LEU A 69 13.97 -16.84 32.19
CA LEU A 69 14.86 -16.37 33.26
C LEU A 69 14.34 -16.80 34.64
N LEU A 70 13.02 -16.78 34.84
CA LEU A 70 12.37 -17.19 36.09
C LEU A 70 12.37 -18.71 36.28
N GLY A 71 12.38 -19.48 35.19
CA GLY A 71 12.43 -20.94 35.22
C GLY A 71 13.82 -21.52 35.51
N LYS A 72 14.88 -20.69 35.57
CA LYS A 72 16.21 -21.16 35.98
C LYS A 72 16.19 -21.56 37.45
N GLN A 73 16.60 -22.80 37.73
CA GLN A 73 16.67 -23.33 39.10
C GLN A 73 17.94 -22.90 39.85
N GLU A 74 18.95 -22.45 39.12
CA GLU A 74 20.18 -21.88 39.66
C GLU A 74 19.96 -20.40 40.04
N PRO A 75 20.61 -19.89 41.12
CA PRO A 75 20.60 -18.48 41.42
C PRO A 75 21.05 -17.66 40.21
N LEU A 76 20.26 -16.64 39.86
CA LEU A 76 20.64 -15.72 38.79
C LEU A 76 21.91 -14.98 39.21
N GLN A 77 22.84 -14.83 38.26
CA GLN A 77 24.04 -14.05 38.50
C GLN A 77 23.69 -12.56 38.56
N ASP A 78 24.46 -11.76 39.29
CA ASP A 78 24.19 -10.32 39.50
C ASP A 78 23.94 -9.55 38.20
N TYR A 79 24.63 -9.91 37.12
CA TYR A 79 24.47 -9.28 35.81
C TYR A 79 23.18 -9.67 35.07
N GLU A 80 22.53 -10.78 35.45
CA GLU A 80 21.23 -11.22 34.93
C GLU A 80 20.05 -10.65 35.74
N GLU A 81 20.28 -10.27 36.99
CA GLU A 81 19.23 -9.69 37.83
C GLU A 81 18.79 -8.31 37.34
N ALA A 82 19.75 -7.44 37.02
CA ALA A 82 19.46 -6.10 36.51
C ALA A 82 18.60 -6.11 35.22
N PRO A 83 18.90 -6.90 34.17
CA PRO A 83 18.06 -6.98 32.98
C PRO A 83 16.70 -7.63 33.27
N LYS A 84 16.61 -8.62 34.16
CA LYS A 84 15.34 -9.18 34.61
C LYS A 84 14.44 -8.10 35.23
N GLN A 85 14.96 -7.29 36.14
CA GLN A 85 14.20 -6.21 36.78
C GLN A 85 13.74 -5.16 35.75
N LYS A 86 14.62 -4.78 34.81
CA LYS A 86 14.26 -3.85 33.72
C LYS A 86 13.13 -4.40 32.85
N LEU A 87 13.20 -5.69 32.50
CA LEU A 87 12.19 -6.36 31.68
C LEU A 87 10.82 -6.42 32.38
N ILE A 88 10.82 -6.69 33.70
CA ILE A 88 9.60 -6.64 34.52
C ILE A 88 9.00 -5.23 34.50
N THR A 89 9.80 -4.20 34.78
CA THR A 89 9.34 -2.80 34.77
C THR A 89 8.76 -2.42 33.42
N GLU A 90 9.45 -2.75 32.32
CA GLU A 90 8.98 -2.47 30.96
C GLU A 90 7.65 -3.16 30.64
N LEU A 91 7.47 -4.42 31.04
CA LEU A 91 6.22 -5.16 30.82
C LEU A 91 5.05 -4.65 31.65
N MET A 92 5.32 -4.07 32.83
CA MET A 92 4.30 -3.58 33.77
C MET A 92 3.97 -2.08 33.59
N SER A 93 4.79 -1.33 32.86
CA SER A 93 4.61 0.13 32.67
C SER A 93 3.72 0.51 31.48
N ASN A 94 3.07 -0.48 30.84
CA ASN A 94 2.20 -0.32 29.67
C ASN A 94 0.72 -0.52 29.99
#